data_AF-A0A6J4R285-F1
#
_entry.id   AF-A0A6J4R285-F1
#
_cell.length_a   1.000
_cell.length_b   1.000
_cell.length_c   1.000
_cell.angle_alpha   90.00
_cell.angle_beta   90.00
_cell.angle_gamma   90.00
#
_symmetry.space_group_name_H-M   'P 1'
#
loop_
_entity.id
_entity.type
_entity.pdbx_description
1 polymer ?
#
loop_
_entity_poly.entity_id
_entity_poly.type
_entity_poly.pdbx_seq_one_letter_code
_entity_poly.pdbx_strand_id
1 'polypeptide(L)'
;MASADDNFFPTVFVASIGRERGFSEERIAEASEKLEVSLAALEDRLKGREYLVDGFSLADIAYAGNFVRLRELSESGEVSLGDYPNVAAWMERIEARESFKAAG
;
A
#
# COMPACT_ATOMS: atom_id res chain seq x y z
N MET A 1 -16.66 4.34 9.55
CA MET A 1 -15.28 4.47 9.05
C MET A 1 -14.42 3.35 9.63
N ALA A 2 -14.76 2.10 9.30
CA ALA A 2 -13.99 0.92 9.65
C ALA A 2 -14.02 0.03 8.39
N SER A 3 -12.87 -0.36 7.84
CA SER A 3 -12.64 -1.59 7.04
C SER A 3 -11.52 -1.53 5.98
N ALA A 4 -10.88 -0.38 5.69
CA ALA A 4 -9.73 -0.36 4.78
C ALA A 4 -8.41 -0.74 5.48
N ASP A 5 -8.22 -0.26 6.71
CA ASP A 5 -6.95 -0.37 7.43
C ASP A 5 -6.69 -1.77 8.01
N ASP A 6 -7.74 -2.50 8.43
CA ASP A 6 -7.60 -3.85 9.05
C ASP A 6 -7.06 -4.89 8.06
N ASN A 7 -7.29 -4.69 6.77
CA ASN A 7 -6.88 -5.62 5.73
C ASN A 7 -5.54 -5.25 5.12
N PHE A 8 -5.24 -3.96 4.89
CA PHE A 8 -4.05 -3.54 4.15
C PHE A 8 -2.74 -4.04 4.79
N PHE A 9 -2.52 -3.77 6.08
CA PHE A 9 -1.21 -4.07 6.71
C PHE A 9 -0.91 -5.58 6.80
N PRO A 10 -1.85 -6.44 7.22
CA PRO A 10 -1.62 -7.88 7.19
C PRO A 10 -1.44 -8.42 5.78
N THR A 11 -2.19 -7.92 4.79
CA THR A 11 -2.17 -8.48 3.44
C THR A 11 -0.93 -8.08 2.67
N VAL A 12 -0.48 -6.81 2.75
CA VAL A 12 0.79 -6.39 2.10
C VAL A 12 1.99 -7.15 2.68
N PHE A 13 1.96 -7.46 3.97
CA PHE A 13 2.99 -8.29 4.60
C PHE A 13 2.97 -9.73 4.08
N VAL A 14 1.80 -10.38 4.09
CA VAL A 14 1.66 -11.77 3.63
C VAL A 14 1.95 -11.89 2.14
N ALA A 15 1.47 -10.97 1.31
CA ALA A 15 1.71 -10.98 -0.13
C ALA A 15 3.20 -10.76 -0.46
N SER A 16 3.88 -9.84 0.22
CA SER A 16 5.27 -9.50 -0.09
C SER A 16 6.29 -10.54 0.40
N ILE A 17 6.15 -11.06 1.63
CA ILE A 17 7.17 -11.96 2.21
C ILE A 17 6.63 -13.33 2.58
N GLY A 18 5.38 -13.65 2.24
CA GLY A 18 4.74 -14.91 2.62
C GLY A 18 5.51 -16.14 2.15
N ARG A 19 6.06 -16.09 0.92
CA ARG A 19 6.87 -17.19 0.37
C ARG A 19 8.14 -17.42 1.19
N GLU A 20 8.88 -16.36 1.51
CA GLU A 20 10.09 -16.43 2.35
C GLU A 20 9.79 -16.92 3.78
N ARG A 21 8.59 -16.63 4.28
CA ARG A 21 8.12 -17.05 5.60
C ARG A 21 7.50 -18.44 5.62
N GLY A 22 7.42 -19.13 4.47
CA GLY A 22 6.85 -20.48 4.37
C GLY A 22 5.32 -20.53 4.51
N PHE A 23 4.61 -19.46 4.17
CA PHE A 23 3.15 -19.48 4.09
C PHE A 23 2.68 -20.27 2.87
N SER A 24 1.49 -20.85 2.94
CA SER A 24 0.90 -21.58 1.81
C SER A 24 0.58 -20.63 0.66
N GLU A 25 0.68 -21.12 -0.57
CA GLU A 25 0.27 -20.37 -1.76
C GLU A 25 -1.19 -19.92 -1.68
N GLU A 26 -2.08 -20.73 -1.09
CA GLU A 26 -3.48 -20.35 -0.84
C GLU A 26 -3.60 -19.09 0.03
N ARG A 27 -2.83 -19.03 1.13
CA ARG A 27 -2.83 -17.87 2.04
C ARG A 27 -2.23 -16.63 1.37
N ILE A 28 -1.23 -16.82 0.51
CA ILE A 28 -0.60 -15.74 -0.22
C ILE A 28 -1.57 -15.20 -1.28
N ALA A 29 -2.25 -16.07 -2.01
CA ALA A 29 -3.28 -15.68 -2.97
C ALA A 29 -4.43 -14.92 -2.30
N GLU A 30 -4.96 -15.43 -1.19
CA GLU A 30 -6.02 -14.75 -0.42
C GLU A 30 -5.57 -13.37 0.07
N ALA A 31 -4.30 -13.24 0.48
CA ALA A 31 -3.74 -11.94 0.86
C ALA A 31 -3.62 -10.99 -0.32
N SER A 32 -3.16 -11.45 -1.48
CA SER A 32 -3.08 -10.64 -2.70
C SER A 32 -4.46 -10.11 -3.12
N GLU A 33 -5.49 -10.97 -3.15
CA GLU A 33 -6.86 -10.56 -3.47
C GLU A 33 -7.39 -9.48 -2.50
N LYS A 34 -7.15 -9.65 -1.20
CA LYS A 34 -7.56 -8.66 -0.19
C LYS A 34 -6.73 -7.37 -0.26
N LEU A 35 -5.47 -7.46 -0.68
CA LEU A 35 -4.62 -6.29 -0.92
C LEU A 35 -5.17 -5.46 -2.08
N GLU A 36 -5.58 -6.09 -3.19
CA GLU A 36 -6.22 -5.41 -4.33
C GLU A 36 -7.49 -4.67 -3.90
N VAL A 37 -8.36 -5.30 -3.10
CA VAL A 37 -9.56 -4.65 -2.53
C VAL A 37 -9.18 -3.43 -1.68
N SER A 38 -8.10 -3.52 -0.90
CA SER A 38 -7.62 -2.42 -0.06
C SER A 38 -7.03 -1.29 -0.90
N LEU A 39 -6.28 -1.60 -1.96
CA LEU A 39 -5.74 -0.62 -2.91
C LEU A 39 -6.85 0.10 -3.67
N ALA A 40 -7.90 -0.61 -4.10
CA ALA A 40 -9.07 -0.01 -4.73
C ALA A 40 -9.80 0.98 -3.79
N ALA A 41 -9.89 0.64 -2.50
CA ALA A 41 -10.46 1.55 -1.51
C ALA A 41 -9.59 2.80 -1.28
N LEU A 42 -8.26 2.64 -1.24
CA LEU A 42 -7.33 3.78 -1.15
C LEU A 42 -7.40 4.67 -2.39
N GLU A 43 -7.49 4.06 -3.57
CA GLU A 43 -7.60 4.76 -4.85
C GLU A 43 -8.84 5.66 -4.89
N ASP A 44 -10.01 5.14 -4.51
CA ASP A 44 -11.22 5.96 -4.39
C ASP A 44 -11.09 7.02 -3.29
N ARG A 45 -10.47 6.67 -2.16
CA ARG A 45 -10.28 7.59 -1.03
C ARG A 45 -9.39 8.78 -1.38
N LEU A 46 -8.42 8.59 -2.27
CA LEU A 46 -7.48 9.61 -2.73
C LEU A 46 -8.00 10.44 -3.91
N LYS A 47 -9.17 10.09 -4.46
CA LYS A 47 -9.78 10.83 -5.56
C LYS A 47 -10.02 12.30 -5.19
N GLY A 48 -9.33 13.20 -5.90
CA GLY A 48 -9.42 14.65 -5.66
C GLY A 48 -8.77 15.10 -4.36
N ARG A 49 -7.91 14.29 -3.75
CA ARG A 49 -7.22 14.60 -2.49
C ARG A 49 -5.71 14.42 -2.61
N GLU A 50 -4.99 15.21 -1.84
CA GLU A 50 -3.52 15.14 -1.78
C GLU A 50 -3.03 14.08 -0.78
N TYR A 51 -3.79 13.86 0.30
CA TYR A 51 -3.47 13.00 1.43
C TYR A 51 -4.69 12.17 1.83
N LEU A 52 -4.48 11.16 2.68
CA LEU A 52 -5.54 10.27 3.15
C LEU A 52 -6.60 10.99 3.98
N VAL A 53 -6.29 12.11 4.60
CA VAL A 53 -7.24 12.99 5.30
C VAL A 53 -6.95 14.45 4.94
N ASP A 54 -7.57 15.40 5.64
CA ASP A 54 -7.34 16.81 5.38
C ASP A 54 -5.93 17.21 5.87
N GLY A 55 -4.99 17.25 4.92
CA GLY A 55 -3.57 17.50 5.17
C GLY A 55 -2.76 16.23 5.46
N PHE A 56 -1.44 16.36 5.39
CA PHE A 56 -0.49 15.29 5.71
C PHE A 56 -0.59 14.93 7.19
N SER A 57 -0.71 13.64 7.50
CA SER A 57 -1.03 13.18 8.85
C SER A 57 -0.41 11.83 9.19
N LEU A 58 -0.70 11.36 10.41
CA LEU A 58 -0.34 10.01 10.85
C LEU A 58 -0.94 8.91 9.95
N ALA A 59 -2.08 9.16 9.30
CA ALA A 59 -2.64 8.21 8.34
C ALA A 59 -1.66 7.98 7.20
N ASP A 60 -1.09 9.02 6.60
CA ASP A 60 -0.13 8.86 5.50
C ASP A 60 1.14 8.15 5.96
N ILE A 61 1.65 8.51 7.14
CA ILE A 61 2.86 7.94 7.73
C ILE A 61 2.69 6.44 8.01
N ALA A 62 1.53 6.02 8.51
CA ALA A 62 1.25 4.62 8.81
C ALA A 62 1.40 3.72 7.57
N TYR A 63 0.95 4.21 6.42
CA TYR A 63 1.08 3.50 5.15
C TYR A 63 2.47 3.60 4.52
N ALA A 64 3.15 4.74 4.68
CA ALA A 64 4.44 5.02 4.04
C ALA A 64 5.52 3.98 4.33
N GLY A 65 5.49 3.35 5.52
CA GLY A 65 6.41 2.26 5.87
C GLY A 65 6.27 0.98 5.01
N ASN A 66 5.21 0.86 4.22
CA ASN A 66 4.94 -0.29 3.35
C ASN A 66 5.20 0.00 1.87
N PHE A 67 5.63 1.22 1.49
CA PHE A 67 5.81 1.58 0.09
C PHE A 67 6.86 0.75 -0.62
N VAL A 68 7.96 0.42 0.07
CA VAL A 68 8.99 -0.51 -0.47
C VAL A 68 8.36 -1.85 -0.86
N ARG A 69 7.50 -2.40 -0.01
CA ARG A 69 6.82 -3.69 -0.27
C ARG A 69 5.85 -3.60 -1.45
N LEU A 70 5.13 -2.48 -1.57
CA LEU A 70 4.25 -2.26 -2.72
C LEU A 70 5.04 -2.11 -4.03
N ARG A 71 6.21 -1.45 -4.00
CA ARG A 71 7.10 -1.36 -5.18
C ARG A 71 7.64 -2.75 -5.55
N GLU A 72 8.12 -3.52 -4.59
CA GLU A 72 8.59 -4.90 -4.81
C GLU A 72 7.50 -5.78 -5.45
N LEU A 73 6.26 -5.72 -4.91
CA LEU A 73 5.10 -6.42 -5.47
C LEU A 73 4.76 -5.93 -6.89
N SER A 74 4.99 -4.65 -7.18
CA SER A 74 4.75 -4.10 -8.51
C SER A 74 5.83 -4.46 -9.53
N GLU A 75 7.08 -4.55 -9.10
CA GLU A 75 8.20 -4.94 -9.95
C GLU A 75 8.17 -6.44 -10.30
N SER A 76 7.68 -7.26 -9.37
CA SER A 76 7.53 -8.70 -9.55
C SER A 76 6.28 -9.07 -10.37
N GLY A 77 5.30 -8.18 -10.45
CA GLY A 77 4.07 -8.32 -11.25
C GLY A 77 2.87 -8.85 -10.46
N GLU A 78 3.04 -9.11 -9.16
CA GLU A 78 2.00 -9.54 -8.24
C GLU A 78 0.92 -8.47 -7.99
N VAL A 79 1.27 -7.18 -8.13
CA VAL A 79 0.33 -6.05 -8.00
C VAL A 79 0.61 -5.01 -9.09
N SER A 80 -0.38 -4.62 -9.89
CA SER A 80 -0.20 -3.52 -10.84
C SER A 80 -0.49 -2.17 -10.17
N LEU A 81 0.55 -1.42 -9.75
CA LEU A 81 0.36 -0.04 -9.29
C LEU A 81 -0.15 0.90 -10.40
N GLY A 82 0.00 0.50 -11.68
CA GLY A 82 -0.58 1.20 -12.82
C GLY A 82 -2.12 1.25 -12.80
N ASP A 83 -2.76 0.32 -12.08
CA ASP A 83 -4.21 0.26 -11.95
C ASP A 83 -4.73 1.24 -10.88
N TYR A 84 -3.82 1.81 -10.07
CA TYR A 84 -4.13 2.70 -8.94
C TYR A 84 -3.35 4.04 -9.05
N PRO A 85 -3.66 4.88 -10.06
CA PRO A 85 -2.89 6.09 -10.33
C PRO A 85 -2.93 7.14 -9.21
N ASN A 86 -4.03 7.25 -8.44
CA ASN A 86 -4.06 8.17 -7.30
C ASN A 86 -3.19 7.64 -6.15
N VAL A 87 -3.18 6.32 -5.90
CA VAL A 87 -2.25 5.69 -4.94
C VAL A 87 -0.80 5.92 -5.36
N ALA A 88 -0.46 5.68 -6.63
CA ALA A 88 0.90 5.89 -7.14
C ALA A 88 1.35 7.35 -6.97
N ALA A 89 0.51 8.31 -7.37
CA ALA A 89 0.82 9.73 -7.23
C ALA A 89 0.93 10.18 -5.76
N TRP A 90 0.14 9.59 -4.87
CA TRP A 90 0.25 9.82 -3.43
C TRP A 90 1.55 9.26 -2.87
N MET A 91 1.94 8.03 -3.21
CA MET A 91 3.23 7.44 -2.81
C MET A 91 4.39 8.35 -3.21
N GLU A 92 4.45 8.77 -4.48
CA GLU A 92 5.50 9.65 -4.99
C GLU A 92 5.58 10.97 -4.22
N ARG A 93 4.43 11.55 -3.88
CA ARG A 93 4.36 12.81 -3.11
C ARG A 93 4.91 12.65 -1.72
N ILE A 94 4.57 11.56 -1.03
CA ILE A 94 5.05 11.27 0.32
C ILE A 94 6.55 10.97 0.30
N GLU A 95 7.02 10.17 -0.66
CA GLU A 95 8.44 9.84 -0.86
C GLU A 95 9.28 11.09 -1.20
N ALA A 96 8.69 12.09 -1.87
CA ALA A 96 9.36 13.33 -2.20
C ALA A 96 9.65 14.24 -0.99
N ARG A 97 8.97 14.04 0.15
CA ARG A 97 9.09 14.88 1.35
C ARG A 97 10.48 14.76 1.97
N GLU A 98 11.05 15.88 2.43
CA GLU A 98 12.35 15.89 3.12
C GLU A 98 12.36 14.99 4.36
N SER A 99 11.27 15.00 5.13
CA SER A 99 11.12 14.15 6.32
C SER A 99 11.17 12.66 6.01
N PHE A 100 10.67 12.25 4.84
CA PHE A 100 10.70 10.85 4.41
C PHE A 100 12.11 10.48 3.95
N LYS A 101 12.72 11.32 3.10
CA LYS A 101 14.10 11.14 2.63
C LYS A 101 15.13 11.10 3.75
N ALA A 102 14.93 11.85 4.83
CA ALA A 102 15.82 11.86 5.99
C ALA A 102 15.70 10.60 6.88
N ALA A 103 14.66 9.79 6.70
CA ALA A 103 14.40 8.60 7.49
C ALA A 103 14.93 7.29 6.86
N GLY A 104 15.30 7.34 5.56
CA GLY A 104 15.91 6.22 4.82
C GLY A 104 17.43 6.32 4.80
#